data_AF-A0A7X8JL73-F1
#
_entry.id   AF-A0A7X8JL73-F1
#
_cell.length_a   1.000
_cell.length_b   1.000
_cell.length_c   1.000
_cell.angle_alpha   90.00
_cell.angle_beta   90.00
_cell.angle_gamma   90.00
#
_symmetry.space_group_name_H-M   'P 1'
#
loop_
_entity.id
_entity.type
_entity.pdbx_description
1 polymer ?
#
loop_
_entity_poly.entity_id
_entity_poly.type
_entity_poly.pdbx_seq_one_letter_code
_entity_poly.pdbx_strand_id
1 'polypeptide(L)'
;MDFLMHNNLIGVLIGISTFCIIGLFHPIVIKCEYYFGTRCWWLFLLIGVVGICMSIIVKHILFSSLLAVFAFSSFWSILEIFEQKKRVDKGWFPKNPKKK
;
A
#
# COMPACT_ATOMS: atom_id res chain seq x y z
N MET A 1 13.17 -17.63 14.98
CA MET A 1 13.77 -16.64 14.05
C MET A 1 15.21 -16.99 13.71
N ASP A 2 15.93 -17.65 14.62
CA ASP A 2 17.36 -17.97 14.45
C ASP A 2 17.66 -18.84 13.22
N PHE A 3 16.80 -19.82 12.89
CA PHE A 3 16.92 -20.61 11.67
C PHE A 3 16.82 -19.77 10.39
N LEU A 4 15.92 -18.78 10.35
CA LEU A 4 15.74 -17.90 9.19
C LEU A 4 16.90 -16.92 9.04
N MET A 5 17.43 -16.42 10.17
CA MET A 5 18.61 -15.56 10.19
C MET A 5 19.86 -16.32 9.74
N HIS A 6 20.07 -17.52 10.28
CA HIS A 6 21.24 -18.33 9.99
C HIS A 6 21.33 -18.71 8.50
N ASN A 7 20.20 -18.94 7.84
CA ASN A 7 20.14 -19.32 6.43
C ASN A 7 19.89 -18.12 5.48
N ASN A 8 19.98 -16.88 5.95
CA ASN A 8 19.71 -15.65 5.18
C ASN A 8 18.31 -15.59 4.52
N LEU A 9 17.36 -16.39 5.02
CA LEU A 9 16.00 -16.50 4.47
C LEU A 9 15.13 -15.28 4.80
N ILE A 10 15.56 -14.43 5.74
CA ILE A 10 14.86 -13.19 6.08
C ILE A 10 14.74 -12.26 4.88
N GLY A 11 15.79 -12.14 4.06
CA GLY A 11 15.74 -11.28 2.86
C GLY A 11 14.68 -11.76 1.86
N VAL A 12 14.63 -13.08 1.63
CA VAL A 12 13.62 -13.70 0.76
C VAL A 12 12.21 -13.48 1.32
N LEU A 13 12.03 -13.68 2.62
CA LEU A 13 10.74 -13.49 3.27
C LEU A 13 10.27 -12.02 3.21
N ILE A 14 11.18 -11.07 3.41
CA ILE A 14 10.89 -9.62 3.23
C ILE A 14 10.51 -9.34 1.78
N GLY A 15 11.23 -9.89 0.80
CA GLY A 15 10.93 -9.71 -0.62
C GLY A 15 9.54 -10.20 -1.03
N ILE A 16 9.19 -11.44 -0.65
CA ILE A 16 7.87 -12.02 -0.94
C ILE A 16 6.77 -11.20 -0.24
N SER A 17 6.97 -10.88 1.04
CA SER A 17 6.00 -10.09 1.81
C SER A 17 5.81 -8.69 1.21
N THR A 18 6.88 -8.06 0.74
CA THR A 18 6.87 -6.75 0.08
C THR A 18 6.06 -6.81 -1.21
N PHE A 19 6.31 -7.81 -2.06
CA PHE A 19 5.56 -8.01 -3.29
C PHE A 19 4.06 -8.21 -3.01
N CYS A 20 3.72 -9.01 -1.99
CA CYS A 20 2.33 -9.19 -1.57
C CYS A 20 1.70 -7.87 -1.08
N ILE A 21 2.40 -7.08 -0.27
CA ILE A 21 1.91 -5.78 0.20
C ILE A 21 1.60 -4.87 -0.99
N ILE A 22 2.55 -4.66 -1.90
CA ILE A 22 2.37 -3.81 -3.09
C ILE A 22 1.22 -4.33 -3.95
N GLY A 23 1.19 -5.64 -4.20
CA GLY A 23 0.14 -6.30 -4.97
C GLY A 23 -1.26 -6.13 -4.38
N LEU A 24 -1.38 -6.09 -3.04
CA LEU A 24 -2.65 -5.82 -2.36
C LEU A 24 -3.10 -4.36 -2.46
N PHE A 25 -2.17 -3.40 -2.51
CA PHE A 25 -2.53 -1.98 -2.62
C PHE A 25 -3.17 -1.63 -3.97
N HIS A 26 -2.80 -2.29 -5.07
CA HIS A 26 -3.42 -2.06 -6.38
C HIS A 26 -4.96 -2.25 -6.39
N PRO A 27 -5.52 -3.42 -6.01
CA PRO A 27 -6.97 -3.61 -5.95
C PRO A 27 -7.63 -2.75 -4.88
N ILE A 28 -6.92 -2.44 -3.78
CA ILE A 28 -7.41 -1.50 -2.76
C ILE A 28 -7.64 -0.13 -3.39
N VAL A 29 -6.66 0.43 -4.11
CA VAL A 29 -6.77 1.73 -4.78
C VAL A 29 -7.92 1.75 -5.78
N ILE A 30 -8.05 0.71 -6.61
CA ILE A 30 -9.15 0.61 -7.59
C ILE A 30 -10.50 0.64 -6.89
N LYS A 31 -10.68 -0.13 -5.81
CA LYS A 31 -11.93 -0.14 -5.03
C LYS A 31 -12.17 1.18 -4.32
N CYS A 32 -11.14 1.78 -3.73
CA CYS A 32 -11.22 3.08 -3.07
C CYS A 32 -11.65 4.17 -4.05
N GLU A 33 -11.09 4.22 -5.26
CA GLU A 33 -11.53 5.13 -6.31
C GLU A 33 -12.98 4.85 -6.72
N TYR A 34 -13.33 3.57 -6.93
CA TYR A 34 -14.67 3.19 -7.38
C TYR A 34 -15.78 3.62 -6.40
N TYR A 35 -15.57 3.44 -5.10
CA TYR A 35 -16.57 3.76 -4.07
C TYR A 35 -16.49 5.21 -3.57
N PHE A 36 -15.28 5.72 -3.30
CA PHE A 36 -15.06 7.01 -2.63
C PHE A 36 -14.47 8.08 -3.56
N GLY A 37 -14.03 7.71 -4.76
CA GLY A 37 -13.29 8.59 -5.66
C GLY A 37 -11.96 9.04 -5.10
N THR A 38 -11.51 10.22 -5.54
CA THR A 38 -10.22 10.78 -5.09
C THR A 38 -10.26 11.34 -3.68
N ARG A 39 -11.43 11.38 -3.01
CA ARG A 39 -11.57 11.97 -1.66
C ARG A 39 -10.94 11.11 -0.56
N CYS A 40 -10.66 9.84 -0.82
CA CYS A 40 -10.05 8.93 0.16
C CYS A 40 -8.53 9.10 0.30
N TRP A 41 -7.90 10.02 -0.44
CA TRP A 41 -6.45 10.24 -0.44
C TRP A 41 -5.87 10.50 0.97
N TRP A 42 -6.59 11.23 1.83
CA TRP A 42 -6.11 11.58 3.17
C TRP A 42 -6.04 10.37 4.11
N LEU A 43 -6.84 9.33 3.87
CA LEU A 43 -6.75 8.08 4.64
C LEU A 43 -5.41 7.39 4.39
N PHE A 44 -4.97 7.34 3.13
CA PHE A 44 -3.67 6.80 2.77
C PHE A 44 -2.51 7.61 3.34
N LEU A 45 -2.65 8.94 3.40
CA LEU A 45 -1.68 9.81 4.06
C LEU A 45 -1.58 9.49 5.55
N LEU A 46 -2.73 9.46 6.26
CA LEU A 46 -2.78 9.18 7.69
C LEU A 46 -2.18 7.81 8.02
N ILE A 47 -2.62 6.76 7.31
CA ILE A 47 -2.13 5.39 7.49
C ILE A 47 -0.63 5.30 7.18
N GLY A 48 -0.16 5.99 6.13
CA GLY A 48 1.26 6.05 5.80
C GLY A 48 2.10 6.69 6.91
N VAL A 49 1.65 7.81 7.47
CA VAL A 49 2.36 8.49 8.58
C VAL A 49 2.43 7.59 9.82
N VAL A 50 1.31 6.97 10.19
CA VAL A 50 1.28 6.00 11.30
C VAL A 50 2.23 4.83 11.01
N GLY A 51 2.25 4.32 9.78
CA GLY A 51 3.15 3.26 9.35
C GLY A 51 4.64 3.64 9.48
N ILE A 52 5.02 4.85 9.10
CA ILE A 52 6.39 5.38 9.31
C ILE A 52 6.72 5.45 10.79
N CYS A 53 5.84 6.05 11.61
CA CYS A 53 6.10 6.17 13.04
C CYS A 53 6.31 4.79 13.69
N MET A 54 5.47 3.83 13.31
CA MET A 54 5.58 2.44 13.79
C MET A 54 6.87 1.76 13.28
N SER A 55 7.31 2.00 12.04
CA SER A 55 8.52 1.38 11.52
C SER A 55 9.77 1.81 12.28
N ILE A 56 9.81 3.05 12.78
CA ILE A 56 10.93 3.61 13.56
C ILE A 56 10.96 3.00 14.98
N ILE A 57 9.80 2.76 15.59
CA ILE A 57 9.70 2.26 16.97
C ILE A 57 10.00 0.75 17.05
N VAL A 58 9.69 0.00 15.99
CA VAL A 58 9.86 -1.45 15.95
C VAL A 58 11.33 -1.85 15.78
N LYS A 59 11.90 -2.51 16.78
CA LYS A 59 13.31 -2.95 16.78
C LYS A 59 13.61 -4.14 15.85
N HIS A 60 12.58 -4.94 15.53
CA HIS A 60 12.77 -6.14 14.73
C HIS A 60 12.82 -5.80 13.24
N ILE A 61 13.95 -6.06 12.59
CA ILE A 61 14.20 -5.64 11.20
C ILE A 61 13.10 -6.08 10.21
N LEU A 62 12.66 -7.34 10.28
CA LEU A 62 11.59 -7.83 9.39
C LEU A 62 10.32 -6.98 9.51
N PHE A 63 9.80 -6.79 10.73
CA PHE A 63 8.56 -6.04 10.95
C PHE A 63 8.75 -4.54 10.67
N SER A 64 9.89 -3.97 11.04
CA SER A 64 10.24 -2.57 10.71
C SER A 64 10.25 -2.34 9.19
N SER A 65 10.89 -3.24 8.42
CA SER A 65 10.92 -3.18 6.96
C SER A 65 9.53 -3.33 6.34
N LEU A 66 8.70 -4.28 6.81
CA LEU A 66 7.33 -4.45 6.29
C LEU A 66 6.45 -3.24 6.59
N LEU A 67 6.57 -2.62 7.77
CA LEU A 67 5.86 -1.39 8.11
C LEU A 67 6.31 -0.22 7.23
N ALA A 68 7.60 -0.10 6.95
CA ALA A 68 8.10 0.90 6.02
C ALA A 68 7.54 0.70 4.60
N VAL A 69 7.61 -0.53 4.08
CA VAL A 69 7.03 -0.88 2.76
C VAL A 69 5.54 -0.58 2.71
N PHE A 70 4.78 -0.96 3.75
CA PHE A 70 3.36 -0.67 3.86
C PHE A 70 3.08 0.84 3.87
N ALA A 71 3.88 1.62 4.60
CA ALA A 71 3.75 3.07 4.67
C ALA A 71 4.00 3.73 3.30
N PHE A 72 5.08 3.37 2.62
CA PHE A 72 5.40 3.89 1.29
C PHE A 72 4.42 3.42 0.21
N SER A 73 3.89 2.20 0.32
CA SER A 73 2.80 1.72 -0.54
C SER A 73 1.52 2.54 -0.34
N SER A 74 1.24 2.96 0.90
CA SER A 74 0.13 3.86 1.21
C SER A 74 0.35 5.25 0.59
N PHE A 75 1.55 5.83 0.70
CA PHE A 75 1.84 7.11 0.05
C PHE A 75 1.77 7.03 -1.47
N TRP A 76 2.29 5.98 -2.08
CA TRP A 76 2.19 5.76 -3.52
C TRP A 76 0.73 5.67 -3.98
N SER A 77 -0.11 5.02 -3.17
CA SER A 77 -1.55 4.87 -3.43
C SER A 77 -2.28 6.21 -3.56
N ILE A 78 -1.77 7.29 -2.97
CA ILE A 78 -2.31 8.65 -3.14
C ILE A 78 -2.23 9.06 -4.62
N LEU A 79 -1.04 8.96 -5.21
CA LEU A 79 -0.83 9.29 -6.64
C LEU A 79 -1.61 8.33 -7.54
N GLU A 80 -1.58 7.04 -7.20
CA GLU A 80 -2.28 5.99 -7.94
C GLU A 80 -3.79 6.24 -8.00
N ILE A 81 -4.41 6.77 -6.94
CA ILE A 81 -5.84 7.11 -6.93
C ILE A 81 -6.19 8.19 -7.97
N PHE A 82 -5.36 9.23 -8.09
CA PHE A 82 -5.59 10.28 -9.09
C PHE A 82 -5.36 9.76 -10.51
N GLU A 83 -4.37 8.88 -10.68
CA GLU A 83 -4.12 8.24 -11.97
C GLU A 83 -5.23 7.26 -12.34
N GLN A 84 -5.75 6.51 -11.38
CA GLN A 84 -6.88 5.62 -11.55
C GLN A 84 -8.14 6.38 -11.95
N LYS A 85 -8.39 7.56 -11.38
CA LYS A 85 -9.47 8.44 -11.85
C LYS A 85 -9.30 8.81 -13.33
N LYS A 86 -8.09 9.17 -13.77
CA LYS A 86 -7.82 9.43 -15.20
C LYS A 86 -8.08 8.18 -16.06
N ARG A 87 -7.78 6.98 -15.57
CA ARG A 87 -8.06 5.72 -16.29
C ARG A 87 -9.56 5.44 -16.39
N VAL A 88 -10.33 5.75 -15.34
CA VAL A 88 -11.81 5.70 -15.37
C VAL A 88 -12.37 6.73 -16.34
N ASP A 89 -11.85 7.96 -16.35
CA ASP A 89 -12.28 9.03 -17.27
C ASP A 89 -11.96 8.69 -18.74
N LYS A 90 -10.89 7.94 -19.00
CA LYS A 90 -10.55 7.35 -20.32
C LYS A 90 -11.42 6.16 -20.71
N GLY A 91 -12.28 5.66 -19.81
CA GLY A 91 -13.14 4.49 -20.04
C GLY A 91 -12.45 3.14 -19.89
N TRP A 92 -11.22 3.08 -19.38
CA TRP A 92 -10.50 1.81 -19.16
C TRP A 92 -11.03 1.02 -17.96
N PHE A 93 -11.72 1.69 -17.04
CA PHE A 93 -12.36 1.09 -15.88
C PHE A 93 -13.80 1.57 -15.75
N PRO A 94 -14.71 0.72 -15.24
CA PRO A 94 -16.12 1.09 -15.11
C PRO A 94 -16.28 2.22 -14.09
N LYS A 95 -16.92 3.31 -14.52
CA LYS A 95 -17.33 4.39 -13.63
C LYS A 95 -18.50 3.91 -12.78
N ASN A 96 -18.44 4.14 -11.47
CA ASN A 96 -19.54 3.81 -10.57
C ASN A 96 -20.75 4.74 -10.85
N PRO A 97 -21.91 4.23 -11.31
CA PRO A 97 -23.08 5.06 -11.62
C PRO A 97 -23.75 5.64 -10.35
N LYS A 98 -23.46 5.07 -9.17
CA LYS A 98 -23.99 5.53 -7.88
C LYS A 98 -23.17 6.68 -7.26
N LYS A 99 -22.01 6.99 -7.84
CA LYS A 99 -21.10 8.03 -7.37
C LYS A 99 -21.54 9.37 -7.96
N LYS A 100 -22.32 10.12 -7.16
CA LYS A 100 -22.74 11.51 -7.45
C LYS A 100 -21.59 12.49 -7.27
#